data_AF-A0AAD7LZL1-F1
#
_entry.id   AF-A0AAD7LZL1-F1
#
_cell.length_a   1.000
_cell.length_b   1.000
_cell.length_c   1.000
_cell.angle_alpha   90.00
_cell.angle_beta   90.00
_cell.angle_gamma   90.00
#
_symmetry.space_group_name_H-M   'P 1'
#
loop_
_entity.id
_entity.type
_entity.pdbx_description
1 polymer ?
#
loop_
_entity_poly.entity_id
_entity_poly.type
_entity_poly.pdbx_seq_one_letter_code
_entity_poly.pdbx_strand_id
1 'polypeptide(L)'
;MATNQVRASHILIKHQGSRRKASWKDPEGRVISNTTKESAVAQLSTLREDIVTGKAKFKDIASRYSDCSSAKHGGDLGPPSDLLHSLLQQLGEVYTCPFEWSFWPWADAETL
;
A
#
# COMPACT_ATOMS: atom_id res chain seq x y z
N MET A 1 -25.56 -15.84 7.79
CA MET A 1 -24.71 -14.98 8.65
C MET A 1 -24.17 -13.86 7.79
N ALA A 2 -24.47 -12.60 8.12
CA ALA A 2 -24.07 -11.46 7.31
C ALA A 2 -22.53 -11.32 7.34
N THR A 3 -21.91 -11.42 6.17
CA THR A 3 -20.48 -11.22 5.98
C THR A 3 -20.17 -9.74 6.17
N ASN A 4 -19.79 -9.33 7.38
CA ASN A 4 -19.44 -7.95 7.71
C ASN A 4 -18.06 -7.53 7.17
N GLN A 5 -17.66 -8.10 6.03
CA GLN A 5 -16.38 -7.92 5.39
C GLN A 5 -16.57 -7.07 4.13
N VAL A 6 -15.83 -5.98 4.04
CA VAL A 6 -15.81 -5.10 2.87
C VAL A 6 -14.54 -5.34 2.07
N ARG A 7 -14.68 -5.39 0.75
CA ARG A 7 -13.54 -5.38 -0.18
C ARG A 7 -13.33 -3.96 -0.67
N ALA A 8 -12.10 -3.49 -0.61
CA ALA A 8 -11.72 -2.15 -1.04
C ALA A 8 -10.57 -2.22 -2.04
N SER A 9 -10.58 -1.28 -2.98
CA SER A 9 -9.47 -1.03 -3.87
C SER A 9 -9.09 0.45 -3.76
N HIS A 10 -7.80 0.74 -3.89
CA HIS A 10 -7.29 2.10 -3.74
C HIS A 10 -6.32 2.49 -4.84
N ILE A 11 -6.18 3.80 -5.03
CA ILE A 11 -5.16 4.41 -5.87
C ILE A 11 -4.35 5.31 -4.98
N LEU A 12 -3.09 4.93 -4.73
CA LEU A 12 -2.14 5.73 -3.98
C LEU A 12 -1.21 6.46 -4.95
N ILE A 13 -1.13 7.78 -4.87
CA ILE A 13 -0.09 8.60 -5.51
C ILE A 13 0.78 9.20 -4.41
N LYS A 14 2.09 8.95 -4.48
CA LYS A 14 3.04 9.48 -3.50
C LYS A 14 3.49 10.88 -3.90
N HIS A 15 3.95 11.64 -2.90
CA HIS A 15 4.47 12.98 -3.07
C HIS A 15 5.64 13.22 -2.10
N GLN A 16 6.26 14.39 -2.18
CA GLN A 16 7.44 14.77 -1.40
C GLN A 16 7.28 14.66 0.12
N GLY A 17 6.03 14.68 0.62
CA GLY A 17 5.68 14.52 2.04
C GLY A 17 5.34 13.09 2.46
N SER A 18 5.41 12.12 1.53
CA SER A 18 5.22 10.71 1.86
C SER A 18 6.38 10.18 2.69
N ARG A 19 6.08 9.43 3.77
CA ARG A 19 7.08 8.81 4.66
C ARG A 19 8.11 7.99 3.89
N ARG A 20 7.64 7.15 2.96
CA ARG A 20 8.49 6.39 2.04
C ARG A 20 8.35 6.96 0.63
N LYS A 21 9.38 7.65 0.17
CA LYS A 21 9.44 8.31 -1.14
C LYS A 21 9.83 7.40 -2.30
N ALA A 22 9.94 6.09 -2.09
CA ALA A 22 10.19 5.11 -3.14
C ALA A 22 8.91 4.37 -3.53
N SER A 23 8.69 4.13 -4.82
CA SER A 23 7.66 3.23 -5.33
C SER A 23 8.26 2.18 -6.26
N TRP A 24 7.43 1.24 -6.71
CA TRP A 24 7.87 0.21 -7.67
C TRP A 24 8.24 0.80 -9.04
N LYS A 25 7.75 2.00 -9.36
CA LYS A 25 8.09 2.73 -10.60
C LYS A 25 9.35 3.55 -10.46
N ASP A 26 9.56 4.08 -9.27
CA ASP A 26 10.68 4.94 -8.95
C ASP A 26 11.34 4.42 -7.67
N PRO A 27 12.24 3.42 -7.80
CA PRO A 27 12.91 2.83 -6.66
C PRO A 27 13.84 3.83 -5.95
N GLU A 28 14.37 4.81 -6.68
CA GLU A 28 15.22 5.87 -6.14
C GLU A 28 14.42 7.05 -5.55
N GLY A 29 13.13 7.16 -5.87
CA GLY A 29 12.22 8.15 -5.30
C GLY A 29 12.46 9.59 -5.73
N ARG A 30 13.15 9.81 -6.86
CA ARG A 30 13.45 11.15 -7.39
C ARG A 30 12.19 11.87 -7.86
N VAL A 31 11.32 11.18 -8.60
CA VAL A 31 10.06 11.71 -9.12
C VAL A 31 9.10 12.01 -7.98
N ILE A 32 9.00 11.11 -7.01
CA ILE A 32 8.12 11.28 -5.84
C ILE A 32 8.60 12.44 -4.96
N SER A 33 9.92 12.60 -4.78
CA SER A 33 10.48 13.70 -4.01
C SER A 33 10.29 15.07 -4.66
N ASN A 34 10.23 15.12 -5.99
CA ASN A 34 9.97 16.35 -6.76
C ASN A 34 8.48 16.65 -6.90
N THR A 35 7.59 15.68 -6.60
CA THR A 35 6.15 15.85 -6.73
C THR A 35 5.59 16.55 -5.49
N THR A 36 5.00 17.72 -5.67
CA THR A 36 4.32 18.45 -4.59
C THR A 36 3.00 17.80 -4.20
N LYS A 37 2.49 18.14 -3.01
CA LYS A 37 1.19 17.64 -2.55
C LYS A 37 0.07 18.10 -3.50
N GLU A 38 0.16 19.33 -3.97
CA GLU A 38 -0.82 19.96 -4.85
C GLU A 38 -0.85 19.28 -6.22
N SER A 39 0.31 18.93 -6.78
CA SER A 39 0.41 18.16 -8.02
C SER A 39 -0.20 16.77 -7.87
N ALA A 40 0.07 16.09 -6.75
CA ALA A 40 -0.54 14.79 -6.48
C ALA A 40 -2.07 14.88 -6.34
N VAL A 41 -2.60 15.91 -5.68
CA VAL A 41 -4.05 16.16 -5.58
C VAL A 41 -4.65 16.47 -6.94
N ALA A 42 -4.00 17.30 -7.76
CA ALA A 42 -4.46 17.61 -9.12
C ALA A 42 -4.55 16.34 -9.98
N GLN A 43 -3.51 15.49 -9.94
CA GLN A 43 -3.51 14.21 -10.63
C GLN A 43 -4.64 13.29 -10.14
N LEU A 44 -4.84 13.18 -8.83
CA LEU A 44 -5.94 12.39 -8.28
C LEU A 44 -7.31 12.91 -8.72
N SER A 45 -7.51 14.23 -8.77
CA SER A 45 -8.76 14.84 -9.24
C SER A 45 -9.03 14.51 -10.71
N THR A 46 -8.03 14.63 -11.58
CA THR A 46 -8.17 14.27 -13.00
C THR A 46 -8.50 12.79 -13.16
N LEU A 47 -7.78 11.90 -12.46
CA LEU A 47 -8.06 10.47 -12.50
C LEU A 47 -9.47 10.14 -11.98
N ARG A 48 -9.91 10.82 -10.92
CA ARG A 48 -11.28 10.68 -10.39
C ARG A 48 -12.31 11.09 -11.43
N GLU A 49 -12.11 12.23 -12.10
CA GLU A 49 -13.00 12.69 -13.17
C GLU A 49 -13.06 11.69 -14.33
N ASP A 50 -11.93 11.13 -14.75
CA ASP A 50 -11.87 10.11 -15.80
C ASP A 50 -12.62 8.82 -15.41
N ILE A 51 -12.59 8.44 -14.13
CA ILE A 51 -13.36 7.29 -13.61
C ILE A 51 -14.85 7.61 -13.58
N VAL A 52 -15.23 8.79 -13.07
CA VAL A 52 -16.64 9.21 -12.93
C VAL A 52 -17.29 9.40 -14.30
N THR A 53 -16.54 9.94 -15.27
CA THR A 53 -17.00 10.10 -16.66
C THR A 53 -16.97 8.79 -17.45
N GLY A 54 -16.42 7.72 -16.90
CA GLY A 54 -16.34 6.40 -17.55
C GLY A 54 -15.32 6.30 -18.68
N LYS A 55 -14.42 7.28 -18.82
CA LYS A 55 -13.35 7.27 -19.84
C LYS A 55 -12.33 6.15 -19.60
N ALA A 56 -12.10 5.80 -18.34
CA ALA A 56 -11.16 4.74 -17.97
C ALA A 56 -11.69 3.94 -16.77
N LYS A 57 -11.34 2.65 -16.72
CA LYS A 57 -11.72 1.78 -15.60
C LYS A 57 -10.77 2.02 -14.42
N PHE A 58 -11.32 1.97 -13.20
CA PHE A 58 -10.55 2.09 -11.96
C PHE A 58 -9.34 1.15 -11.93
N LYS A 59 -9.54 -0.11 -12.34
CA LYS A 59 -8.49 -1.14 -12.38
C LYS A 59 -7.29 -0.74 -13.23
N ASP A 60 -7.54 -0.19 -14.42
CA ASP A 60 -6.50 0.18 -15.37
C ASP A 60 -5.70 1.39 -14.86
N ILE A 61 -6.41 2.35 -14.26
CA ILE A 61 -5.78 3.51 -13.63
C ILE A 61 -4.94 3.08 -12.43
N ALA A 62 -5.47 2.22 -11.56
CA ALA A 62 -4.75 1.72 -10.41
C ALA A 62 -3.47 0.98 -10.81
N SER A 63 -3.54 0.12 -11.82
CA SER A 63 -2.35 -0.59 -12.33
C SER A 63 -1.32 0.34 -12.97
N ARG A 64 -1.75 1.39 -13.65
CA ARG A 64 -0.84 2.31 -14.35
C ARG A 64 -0.31 3.43 -13.48
N TYR A 65 -1.10 3.97 -12.56
CA TYR A 65 -0.79 5.19 -11.83
C TYR A 65 -0.49 4.96 -10.35
N SER A 66 -0.97 3.89 -9.71
CA SER A 66 -0.73 3.70 -8.28
C SER A 66 0.72 3.35 -7.94
N ASP A 67 1.26 4.00 -6.92
CA ASP A 67 2.57 3.75 -6.30
C ASP A 67 2.55 2.65 -5.23
N CYS A 68 1.41 2.01 -4.98
CA CYS A 68 1.29 0.87 -4.09
C CYS A 68 1.62 -0.44 -4.84
N SER A 69 2.14 -1.44 -4.13
CA SER A 69 2.34 -2.80 -4.66
C SER A 69 1.03 -3.45 -5.13
N SER A 70 -0.12 -3.03 -4.57
CA SER A 70 -1.45 -3.47 -4.99
C SER A 70 -1.82 -3.07 -6.43
N ALA A 71 -1.06 -2.17 -7.07
CA ALA A 71 -1.22 -1.83 -8.48
C ALA A 71 -1.23 -3.07 -9.40
N LYS A 72 -0.43 -4.09 -9.07
CA LYS A 72 -0.39 -5.38 -9.81
C LYS A 72 -1.74 -6.11 -9.84
N HIS A 73 -2.56 -5.90 -8.81
CA HIS A 73 -3.90 -6.50 -8.67
C HIS A 73 -5.01 -5.49 -8.99
N GLY A 74 -4.68 -4.36 -9.64
CA GLY A 74 -5.66 -3.33 -9.95
C GLY A 74 -6.08 -2.50 -8.74
N GLY A 75 -5.20 -2.38 -7.74
CA GLY A 75 -5.43 -1.60 -6.53
C GLY A 75 -6.15 -2.35 -5.42
N ASP A 76 -6.43 -3.63 -5.59
CA ASP A 76 -7.13 -4.46 -4.60
C ASP A 76 -6.30 -4.65 -3.33
N LEU A 77 -6.91 -4.38 -2.18
CA LEU A 77 -6.27 -4.50 -0.86
C LEU A 77 -6.45 -5.88 -0.23
N GLY A 78 -7.10 -6.81 -0.93
CA GLY A 78 -7.41 -8.14 -0.41
C GLY A 78 -8.55 -8.14 0.60
N PRO A 79 -8.91 -9.33 1.13
CA PRO A 79 -9.87 -9.45 2.21
C PRO A 79 -9.36 -8.78 3.50
N PRO A 80 -10.24 -8.30 4.39
CA PRO A 80 -9.84 -7.58 5.59
C PRO A 80 -9.00 -8.40 6.59
N SER A 81 -8.88 -9.73 6.44
CA SER A 81 -7.90 -10.54 7.18
C SER A 81 -6.45 -10.23 6.79
N ASP A 82 -6.23 -9.73 5.57
CA ASP A 82 -4.92 -9.33 5.04
C ASP A 82 -4.58 -7.86 5.31
N LEU A 83 -5.52 -7.08 5.91
CA LEU A 83 -5.25 -5.72 6.37
C LEU A 83 -4.18 -5.68 7.47
N LEU A 84 -4.02 -6.76 8.25
CA LEU A 84 -2.94 -6.86 9.24
C LEU A 84 -1.57 -6.87 8.55
N HIS A 85 -1.44 -7.57 7.41
CA HIS A 85 -0.20 -7.59 6.62
C HIS A 85 0.07 -6.25 5.92
N SER A 86 -0.96 -5.58 5.40
CA SER A 86 -0.80 -4.27 4.74
C SER A 86 -0.45 -3.14 5.72
N LEU A 87 -0.98 -3.17 6.95
CA LEU A 87 -0.60 -2.24 8.03
C LEU A 87 0.83 -2.51 8.53
N LEU A 88 1.21 -3.79 8.64
CA LEU A 88 2.58 -4.18 8.99
C LEU A 88 3.60 -3.73 7.93
N GLN A 89 3.23 -3.68 6.64
CA GLN A 89 4.12 -3.15 5.60
C GLN A 89 4.28 -1.62 5.63
N GLN A 90 3.34 -0.88 6.24
CA GLN A 90 3.47 0.56 6.49
C GLN A 90 4.23 0.88 7.78
N LEU A 91 4.31 -0.07 8.73
CA LEU A 91 5.05 0.07 9.99
C LEU A 91 6.43 -0.63 9.98
N GLY A 92 6.70 -1.54 9.06
CA GLY A 92 7.84 -2.46 9.07
C GLY A 92 9.00 -2.13 8.11
N GLU A 93 9.60 -0.95 8.21
CA GLU A 93 11.03 -0.79 7.88
C GLU A 93 11.89 -0.93 9.15
N VAL A 94 11.67 -1.99 9.96
CA VAL A 94 12.66 -2.52 10.91
C VAL A 94 12.33 -3.99 11.19
N TYR A 95 12.47 -4.91 10.23
CA TYR A 95 12.71 -6.35 10.51
C TYR A 95 13.30 -7.04 9.28
N THR A 96 14.40 -6.50 8.73
CA THR A 96 15.44 -7.39 8.20
C THR A 96 16.34 -7.74 9.38
N CYS A 97 15.87 -8.65 10.23
CA CYS A 97 16.75 -9.37 11.16
C CYS A 97 17.39 -10.51 10.36
N PRO A 98 18.70 -10.47 10.07
CA PRO A 98 19.42 -11.64 9.61
C PRO A 98 19.75 -12.43 10.87
N PHE A 99 18.88 -13.34 11.31
CA PHE A 99 19.28 -14.25 12.37
C PHE A 99 18.75 -15.65 12.11
N GLU A 100 19.72 -16.49 11.77
CA GLU A 100 19.77 -17.92 11.79
C GLU A 100 18.95 -18.51 12.95
N TRP A 101 18.02 -19.40 12.60
CA TRP A 101 17.22 -20.14 13.56
C TRP A 101 18.10 -21.12 14.31
N SER A 102 18.49 -20.77 15.54
CA SER A 102 19.06 -21.69 16.52
C SER A 102 18.27 -21.60 17.84
N PHE A 103 17.19 -22.38 17.89
CA PHE A 103 16.90 -23.32 18.99
C PHE A 103 17.15 -22.83 20.43
N TRP A 104 16.16 -22.25 21.12
CA TRP A 104 16.06 -22.36 22.59
C TRP A 104 14.59 -22.53 23.03
N PRO A 105 14.36 -23.29 24.11
CA PRO A 105 13.10 -23.98 24.37
C PRO A 105 12.16 -23.19 25.28
N TRP A 106 10.89 -23.50 25.08
CA TRP A 106 9.74 -23.34 25.96
C TRP A 106 10.13 -23.30 27.45
N ALA A 107 9.90 -22.16 28.09
CA ALA A 107 9.80 -22.05 29.54
C ALA A 107 8.41 -21.48 29.84
N ASP A 108 7.49 -22.40 30.10
CA ASP A 108 6.42 -22.43 31.13
C ASP A 108 5.83 -21.07 31.54
N ALA A 109 4.57 -20.77 31.21
CA ALA A 109 3.36 -21.27 31.87
C ALA A 109 3.20 -20.75 33.31
N GLU A 110 2.12 -19.98 33.49
CA GLU A 110 1.48 -19.58 34.75
C GLU A 110 1.64 -20.57 35.90
N THR A 111 2.12 -20.11 37.07
CA THR A 111 1.49 -20.39 38.37
C THR A 111 2.15 -19.57 39.50
N LEU A 112 1.29 -18.82 40.22
CA LEU A 112 1.47 -18.03 41.45
C LEU A 112 2.01 -16.59 41.31
#